data_AF-A0A536AMJ8-F1
#
_entry.id   AF-A0A536AMJ8-F1
#
_cell.length_a   1.000
_cell.length_b   1.000
_cell.length_c   1.000
_cell.angle_alpha   90.00
_cell.angle_beta   90.00
_cell.angle_gamma   90.00
#
_symmetry.space_group_name_H-M   'P 1'
#
loop_
_entity.id
_entity.type
_entity.pdbx_description
1 polymer ?
#
loop_
_entity_poly.entity_id
_entity_poly.type
_entity_poly.pdbx_seq_one_letter_code
_entity_poly.pdbx_strand_id
1 'polypeptide(L)'
;MGTKRWQTTIDQQGYDIEVRNSPWTGRVRVFVNGSEVTRGGSREVAQRIIFPLGGRAATLAWMNYGRGATQYDVVVEGRSISTGSQARPPKNPYESLAMSWLLFIGVAAILGGVMWFGALPEIRLALEGRETAARVVGGHVSSGRSTNYYLRYVFVAADGDTKTAEGHVSYETYRSTRSGDVISVVYVPSEPDIQRPVSYDERPALIGLVAMFGVGLPYTIAMVWRAQRTRAITAALVDRAIRTSATVDKVSKEFLGQGTRRISYRYEDAEGRSRRGRSPRLYAEEAAAYAPGSNATIAYDPNNGANSMWLGAADPNATVWVTGAK
;
A
#
# COMPACT_ATOMS: atom_id res chain seq x y z
N MET A 1 -15.76 6.70 21.99
CA MET A 1 -15.01 7.93 21.67
C MET A 1 -13.54 7.58 21.67
N GLY A 2 -12.79 8.03 20.66
CA GLY A 2 -11.35 7.84 20.65
C GLY A 2 -10.68 8.97 21.42
N THR A 3 -9.75 8.65 22.31
CA THR A 3 -8.97 9.64 23.06
C THR A 3 -7.49 9.51 22.68
N LYS A 4 -6.83 10.64 22.42
CA LYS A 4 -5.38 10.72 22.23
C LYS A 4 -4.81 11.75 23.20
N ARG A 5 -3.62 11.46 23.72
CA ARG A 5 -2.93 12.31 24.69
C ARG A 5 -1.50 12.58 24.26
N TRP A 6 -1.03 13.78 24.55
CA TRP A 6 0.35 14.21 24.37
C TRP A 6 0.79 14.96 25.62
N GLN A 7 2.04 14.76 26.01
CA GLN A 7 2.69 15.56 27.04
C GLN A 7 3.80 16.35 26.40
N THR A 8 3.89 17.64 26.74
CA THR A 8 4.94 18.52 26.24
C THR A 8 5.34 19.53 27.29
N THR A 9 6.52 20.11 27.16
CA THR A 9 7.00 21.19 28.02
C THR A 9 7.23 22.42 27.16
N ILE A 10 6.53 23.51 27.49
CA ILE A 10 6.65 24.81 26.82
C ILE A 10 6.95 25.84 27.89
N ASP A 11 7.96 26.69 27.66
CA ASP A 11 8.36 27.74 28.60
C ASP A 11 8.62 27.20 30.03
N GLN A 12 9.29 26.05 30.13
CA GLN A 12 9.58 25.33 31.39
C GLN A 12 8.35 24.82 32.17
N GLN A 13 7.14 24.94 31.59
CA GLN A 13 5.90 24.42 32.17
C GLN A 13 5.42 23.18 31.41
N GLY A 14 5.01 22.14 32.13
CA GLY A 14 4.43 20.93 31.55
C GLY A 14 2.97 21.12 31.17
N TYR A 15 2.58 20.60 30.01
CA TYR A 15 1.22 20.59 29.49
C TYR A 15 0.78 19.18 29.11
N ASP A 16 -0.41 18.78 29.56
CA ASP A 16 -1.10 17.57 29.10
C ASP A 16 -2.21 17.95 28.12
N ILE A 17 -2.10 17.47 26.89
CA ILE A 17 -3.00 17.78 25.79
C ILE A 17 -3.82 16.54 25.48
N GLU A 18 -5.13 16.61 25.65
CA GLU A 18 -6.05 15.52 25.36
C GLU A 18 -6.99 15.90 24.22
N VAL A 19 -7.08 15.02 23.22
CA VAL A 19 -8.00 15.16 22.09
C VAL A 19 -9.03 14.06 22.15
N ARG A 20 -10.30 14.45 22.21
CA ARG A 20 -11.45 13.55 22.15
C ARG A 20 -12.14 13.67 20.81
N ASN A 21 -12.30 12.55 20.11
CA ASN A 21 -13.04 12.47 18.85
C ASN A 21 -14.27 11.59 18.99
N SER A 22 -15.37 12.08 18.41
CA SER A 22 -16.58 11.31 18.12
C SER A 22 -16.54 10.79 16.68
N PRO A 23 -16.31 9.47 16.47
CA PRO A 23 -16.17 8.89 15.12
C PRO A 23 -17.45 9.04 14.28
N TRP A 24 -18.60 9.12 14.93
CA TRP A 24 -19.92 9.22 14.30
C TRP A 24 -20.26 10.63 13.83
N THR A 25 -19.82 11.65 14.57
CA THR A 25 -20.15 13.05 14.27
C THR A 25 -18.97 13.82 13.67
N GLY A 26 -17.77 13.23 13.64
CA GLY A 26 -16.53 13.92 13.23
C GLY A 26 -16.14 15.09 14.15
N ARG A 27 -16.79 15.22 15.30
CA ARG A 27 -16.53 16.31 16.26
C ARG A 27 -15.26 15.99 17.04
N VAL A 28 -14.40 16.98 17.14
CA VAL A 28 -13.13 16.95 17.85
C VAL A 28 -13.15 18.00 18.94
N ARG A 29 -12.78 17.61 20.16
CA ARG A 29 -12.62 18.50 21.31
C ARG A 29 -11.19 18.39 21.83
N VAL A 30 -10.60 19.53 22.15
CA VAL A 30 -9.23 19.62 22.64
C VAL A 30 -9.27 20.13 24.08
N PHE A 31 -8.56 19.42 24.95
CA PHE A 31 -8.40 19.74 26.36
C PHE A 31 -6.92 19.98 26.64
N VAL A 32 -6.62 21.00 27.44
CA VAL A 32 -5.27 21.29 27.95
C VAL A 32 -5.36 21.29 29.47
N ASN A 33 -4.53 20.48 30.12
CA ASN A 33 -4.53 20.27 31.58
C ASN A 33 -5.94 19.97 32.13
N GLY A 34 -6.72 19.17 31.38
CA GLY A 34 -8.08 18.77 31.72
C GLY A 34 -9.19 19.78 31.36
N SER A 35 -8.86 21.01 30.94
CA SER A 35 -9.85 22.03 30.58
C SER A 35 -10.09 22.09 29.06
N GLU A 36 -11.35 22.13 28.61
CA GLU A 36 -11.68 22.26 27.18
C GLU A 36 -11.25 23.64 26.67
N VAL A 37 -10.28 23.69 25.76
CA VAL A 37 -9.75 24.95 25.20
C VAL A 37 -10.35 25.28 23.85
N THR A 38 -10.75 24.27 23.08
CA THR A 38 -11.41 24.47 21.80
C THR A 38 -12.20 23.23 21.38
N ARG A 39 -13.12 23.45 20.45
CA ARG A 39 -13.91 22.42 19.79
C ARG A 39 -14.04 22.75 18.31
N GLY A 40 -14.07 21.71 17.50
CA GLY A 40 -14.36 21.83 16.08
C GLY A 40 -14.67 20.47 15.47
N GLY A 41 -14.44 20.37 14.17
CA GLY A 41 -14.65 19.14 13.44
C GLY A 41 -15.67 19.30 12.31
N SER A 42 -15.30 18.75 11.17
CA SER A 42 -16.08 18.66 9.95
C SER A 42 -16.04 17.19 9.48
N ARG A 43 -16.94 16.81 8.57
CA ARG A 43 -16.86 15.52 7.86
C ARG A 43 -15.72 15.48 6.83
N GLU A 44 -15.00 16.58 6.66
CA GLU A 44 -13.83 16.65 5.79
C GLU A 44 -12.67 15.76 6.29
N VAL A 45 -11.89 15.28 5.33
CA VAL A 45 -10.92 14.20 5.55
C VAL A 45 -9.63 14.68 6.19
N ALA A 46 -9.24 15.94 5.99
CA ALA A 46 -8.04 16.54 6.58
C ALA A 46 -8.39 17.91 7.16
N GLN A 47 -8.04 18.15 8.42
CA GLN A 47 -8.49 19.32 9.16
C GLN A 47 -7.41 19.84 10.11
N ARG A 48 -7.49 21.13 10.43
CA ARG A 48 -6.68 21.78 11.46
C ARG A 48 -7.56 22.62 12.38
N ILE A 49 -7.25 22.64 13.67
CA ILE A 49 -7.85 23.57 14.64
C ILE A 49 -6.72 24.20 15.43
N ILE A 50 -6.73 25.53 15.52
CA ILE A 50 -5.78 26.29 16.34
C ILE A 50 -6.35 26.43 17.75
N PHE A 51 -5.51 26.29 18.77
CA PHE A 51 -5.88 26.44 20.17
C PHE A 51 -4.75 27.07 20.99
N PRO A 52 -5.08 27.79 22.08
CA PRO A 52 -4.08 28.35 22.97
C PRO A 52 -3.40 27.24 23.79
N LEU A 53 -2.07 27.31 23.90
CA LEU A 53 -1.26 26.40 24.70
C LEU A 53 -0.16 27.20 25.41
N GLY A 54 -0.42 27.54 26.69
CA GLY A 54 0.43 28.49 27.42
C GLY A 54 0.43 29.87 26.77
N GLY A 55 1.62 30.44 26.56
CA GLY A 55 1.82 31.71 25.84
C GLY A 55 1.86 31.58 24.31
N ARG A 56 1.61 30.40 23.75
CA ARG A 56 1.80 30.11 22.32
C ARG A 56 0.53 29.57 21.67
N ALA A 57 0.45 29.68 20.34
CA ALA A 57 -0.61 29.04 19.56
C ALA A 57 -0.16 27.62 19.15
N ALA A 58 -1.00 26.63 19.44
CA ALA A 58 -0.84 25.26 18.99
C ALA A 58 -1.89 24.92 17.92
N THR A 59 -1.59 23.97 17.05
CA THR A 59 -2.50 23.49 16.00
C THR A 59 -2.67 21.99 16.13
N LEU A 60 -3.92 21.54 16.30
CA LEU A 60 -4.26 20.13 16.15
C LEU A 60 -4.54 19.89 14.67
N ALA A 61 -3.74 19.05 14.05
CA ALA A 61 -3.97 18.53 12.72
C ALA A 61 -4.47 17.08 12.80
N TRP A 62 -5.47 16.70 12.01
CA TRP A 62 -5.87 15.30 11.92
C TRP A 62 -6.36 14.90 10.54
N MET A 63 -6.23 13.61 10.25
CA MET A 63 -6.62 13.02 8.98
C MET A 63 -7.41 11.73 9.20
N ASN A 64 -8.58 11.63 8.57
CA ASN A 64 -9.47 10.47 8.64
C ASN A 64 -9.22 9.53 7.45
N TYR A 65 -8.75 8.31 7.70
CA TYR A 65 -8.46 7.32 6.65
C TYR A 65 -9.64 6.38 6.32
N GLY A 66 -10.84 6.67 6.83
CA GLY A 66 -11.99 5.77 6.76
C GLY A 66 -11.89 4.59 7.73
N ARG A 67 -13.02 3.92 8.01
CA ARG A 67 -13.18 2.80 8.97
C ARG A 67 -12.43 3.00 10.31
N GLY A 68 -12.48 4.20 10.88
CA GLY A 68 -12.01 4.47 12.24
C GLY A 68 -10.50 4.71 12.42
N ALA A 69 -9.71 4.70 11.35
CA ALA A 69 -8.31 5.11 11.42
C ALA A 69 -8.22 6.63 11.29
N THR A 70 -8.01 7.34 12.40
CA THR A 70 -7.73 8.78 12.42
C THR A 70 -6.35 9.01 13.02
N GLN A 71 -5.47 9.66 12.27
CA GLN A 71 -4.17 10.10 12.79
C GLN A 71 -4.29 11.56 13.22
N TYR A 72 -3.79 11.83 14.42
CA TYR A 72 -3.72 13.17 15.01
C TYR A 72 -2.26 13.55 15.16
N ASP A 73 -2.01 14.83 14.99
CA ASP A 73 -0.73 15.43 15.30
C ASP A 73 -0.96 16.80 15.92
N VAL A 74 -0.27 17.07 17.03
CA VAL A 74 -0.29 18.40 17.65
C VAL A 74 0.97 19.12 17.22
N VAL A 75 0.81 20.34 16.75
CA VAL A 75 1.86 21.15 16.15
C VAL A 75 2.00 22.43 16.94
N VAL A 76 3.21 22.74 17.40
CA VAL A 76 3.56 23.99 18.07
C VAL A 76 4.66 24.64 17.26
N GLU A 77 4.50 25.91 16.88
CA GLU A 77 5.48 26.64 16.06
C GLU A 77 5.87 25.93 14.76
N GLY A 78 4.91 25.26 14.14
CA GLY A 78 5.11 24.50 12.90
C GLY A 78 5.77 23.13 13.10
N ARG A 79 6.09 22.70 14.33
CA ARG A 79 6.65 21.37 14.63
C ARG A 79 5.67 20.45 15.35
N SER A 80 5.61 19.20 14.91
CA SER A 80 4.90 18.11 15.58
C SER A 80 5.47 17.87 16.97
N ILE A 81 4.62 17.78 17.99
CA ILE A 81 4.99 17.30 19.33
C ILE A 81 5.37 15.81 19.29
N SER A 82 4.72 15.05 18.41
CA SER A 82 4.92 13.60 18.30
C SER A 82 6.24 13.23 17.64
N THR A 83 6.69 14.00 16.64
CA THR A 83 7.86 13.66 15.80
C THR A 83 8.94 14.74 15.76
N GLY A 84 8.70 15.95 16.28
CA GLY A 84 9.62 17.09 16.20
C GLY A 84 9.76 17.73 14.82
N SER A 85 9.16 17.13 13.78
CA SER A 85 9.28 17.55 12.38
C SER A 85 8.24 18.59 11.96
N GLN A 86 8.47 19.28 10.84
CA GLN A 86 7.49 20.21 10.27
C GLN A 86 6.13 19.53 10.03
N ALA A 87 5.04 20.20 10.42
CA ALA A 87 3.68 19.69 10.25
C ALA A 87 3.34 19.40 8.79
N ARG A 88 3.06 18.14 8.47
CA ARG A 88 2.59 17.70 7.15
C ARG A 88 1.36 16.83 7.32
N PRO A 89 0.43 16.80 6.34
CA PRO A 89 -0.63 15.80 6.34
C PRO A 89 -0.01 14.42 6.49
N PRO A 90 -0.44 13.64 7.49
CA PRO A 90 0.18 12.36 7.77
C PRO A 90 0.09 11.45 6.54
N LYS A 91 1.22 10.82 6.20
CA LYS A 91 1.25 9.83 5.10
C LYS A 91 0.26 8.72 5.41
N ASN A 92 -0.43 8.25 4.38
CA ASN A 92 -1.38 7.15 4.53
C ASN A 92 -0.67 5.96 5.22
N PRO A 93 -1.20 5.36 6.30
CA PRO A 93 -0.58 4.22 6.98
C PRO A 93 -0.28 3.03 6.04
N TYR A 94 -1.01 2.93 4.92
CA TYR A 94 -0.76 1.96 3.85
C TYR A 94 0.49 2.27 2.99
N GLU A 95 1.16 3.41 3.18
CA GLU A 95 2.43 3.78 2.53
C GLU A 95 3.67 3.33 3.32
N SER A 96 3.52 2.54 4.40
CA SER A 96 4.70 2.04 5.13
C SER A 96 5.48 1.01 4.30
N LEU A 97 6.79 1.24 4.18
CA LEU A 97 7.72 0.38 3.44
C LEU A 97 7.68 -1.06 3.97
N ALA A 98 7.55 -1.23 5.29
CA ALA A 98 7.44 -2.53 5.94
C ALA A 98 6.18 -3.30 5.51
N MET A 99 5.01 -2.65 5.48
CA MET A 99 3.76 -3.28 5.01
C MET A 99 3.85 -3.65 3.52
N SER A 100 4.48 -2.79 2.69
CA SER A 100 4.70 -3.09 1.28
C SER A 100 5.60 -4.31 1.08
N TRP A 101 6.65 -4.46 1.89
CA TRP A 101 7.52 -5.64 1.87
C TRP A 101 6.80 -6.92 2.32
N LEU A 102 5.99 -6.84 3.38
CA LEU A 102 5.20 -7.99 3.85
C LEU A 102 4.21 -8.46 2.78
N LEU A 103 3.55 -7.53 2.09
CA LEU A 103 2.66 -7.86 0.97
C LEU A 103 3.43 -8.50 -0.19
N PHE A 104 4.61 -7.96 -0.55
CA PHE A 104 5.46 -8.56 -1.58
C PHE A 104 5.85 -9.99 -1.24
N ILE A 105 6.36 -10.23 -0.02
CA ILE A 105 6.76 -11.57 0.43
C ILE A 105 5.56 -12.52 0.43
N GLY A 106 4.41 -12.08 0.91
CA GLY A 106 3.18 -12.88 0.91
C GLY A 106 2.75 -13.27 -0.50
N VAL A 107 2.73 -12.33 -1.44
CA VAL A 107 2.38 -12.59 -2.86
C VAL A 107 3.40 -13.51 -3.52
N ALA A 108 4.70 -13.28 -3.29
CA ALA A 108 5.76 -14.12 -3.85
C ALA A 108 5.70 -15.55 -3.31
N ALA A 109 5.42 -15.73 -2.02
CA ALA A 109 5.26 -17.05 -1.42
C ALA A 109 4.03 -17.79 -1.99
N ILE A 110 2.91 -17.09 -2.16
CA ILE A 110 1.70 -17.67 -2.78
C ILE A 110 1.98 -18.08 -4.23
N LEU A 111 2.61 -17.21 -5.03
CA LEU A 111 2.99 -17.53 -6.40
C LEU A 111 3.97 -18.70 -6.47
N GLY A 112 4.98 -18.73 -5.60
CA GLY A 112 5.91 -19.84 -5.48
C GLY A 112 5.20 -21.15 -5.17
N GLY A 113 4.24 -21.14 -4.24
CA GLY A 113 3.41 -22.30 -3.93
C GLY A 113 2.52 -22.75 -5.09
N VAL A 114 1.84 -21.83 -5.77
CA VAL A 114 0.99 -22.13 -6.95
C VAL A 114 1.82 -22.71 -8.10
N MET A 115 3.02 -22.16 -8.32
CA MET A 115 3.95 -22.68 -9.33
C MET A 115 4.44 -24.08 -8.95
N TRP A 116 4.86 -24.28 -7.70
CA TRP A 116 5.45 -25.53 -7.23
C TRP A 116 4.45 -26.69 -7.17
N PHE A 117 3.27 -26.46 -6.60
CA PHE A 117 2.28 -27.51 -6.37
C PHE A 117 1.24 -27.66 -7.50
N GLY A 118 1.15 -26.70 -8.42
CA GLY A 118 0.16 -26.74 -9.51
C GLY A 118 0.80 -26.67 -10.90
N ALA A 119 1.42 -25.53 -11.24
CA ALA A 119 1.84 -25.27 -12.61
C ALA A 119 2.99 -26.18 -13.09
N LEU A 120 4.00 -26.47 -12.25
CA LEU A 120 5.13 -27.32 -12.63
C LEU A 120 4.72 -28.78 -12.91
N PRO A 121 3.93 -29.46 -12.05
CA PRO A 121 3.34 -30.75 -12.37
C PRO A 121 2.56 -30.75 -13.69
N GLU A 122 1.73 -29.72 -13.93
CA GLU A 122 0.92 -29.62 -15.13
C GLU A 122 1.76 -29.40 -16.41
N ILE A 123 2.85 -28.62 -16.33
CA ILE A 123 3.80 -28.46 -17.43
C ILE A 123 4.47 -29.79 -17.76
N ARG A 124 4.88 -30.57 -16.74
CA ARG A 124 5.47 -31.90 -16.96
C ARG A 124 4.47 -32.87 -17.57
N LEU A 125 3.22 -32.88 -17.10
CA LEU A 125 2.15 -33.67 -17.70
C LEU A 125 1.90 -33.27 -19.17
N ALA A 126 2.03 -31.99 -19.51
CA ALA A 126 1.85 -31.52 -20.88
C ALA A 126 3.03 -31.89 -21.82
N LEU A 127 4.26 -31.94 -21.31
CA LEU A 127 5.46 -32.22 -22.11
C LEU A 127 5.82 -33.71 -22.18
N GLU A 128 5.65 -34.43 -21.08
CA GLU A 128 6.12 -35.81 -20.89
C GLU A 128 4.98 -36.80 -20.62
N GLY A 129 3.74 -36.31 -20.45
CA GLY A 129 2.61 -37.13 -20.03
C GLY A 129 2.30 -38.26 -21.00
N ARG A 130 2.00 -39.43 -20.43
CA ARG A 130 1.49 -40.59 -21.16
C ARG A 130 0.13 -40.99 -20.62
N GLU A 131 -0.79 -41.24 -21.54
CA GLU A 131 -2.10 -41.77 -21.19
C GLU A 131 -2.03 -43.28 -20.92
N THR A 132 -2.73 -43.72 -19.89
CA THR A 132 -2.89 -45.14 -19.55
C THR A 132 -4.30 -45.40 -19.00
N ALA A 133 -4.72 -46.66 -19.09
CA ALA A 133 -5.95 -47.12 -18.51
C ALA A 133 -5.75 -47.39 -17.00
N ALA A 134 -6.57 -46.77 -16.17
CA ALA A 134 -6.57 -46.97 -14.72
C ALA A 134 -7.88 -47.58 -14.27
N ARG A 135 -7.82 -48.55 -13.36
CA ARG A 135 -9.00 -49.19 -12.77
C ARG A 135 -9.38 -48.47 -11.49
N VAL A 136 -10.64 -48.04 -11.38
CA VAL A 136 -11.17 -47.37 -10.20
C VAL A 136 -11.36 -48.39 -9.09
N VAL A 137 -10.83 -48.09 -7.90
CA VAL A 137 -10.95 -48.93 -6.71
C VAL A 137 -11.88 -48.31 -5.67
N GLY A 138 -12.10 -47.00 -5.73
CA GLY A 138 -13.06 -46.30 -4.88
C GLY A 138 -13.13 -44.82 -5.19
N GLY A 139 -13.85 -44.07 -4.36
CA GLY A 139 -13.92 -42.62 -4.47
C GLY A 139 -14.45 -42.02 -3.17
N HIS A 140 -14.18 -40.74 -2.97
CA HIS A 140 -14.64 -40.01 -1.80
C HIS A 140 -15.01 -38.57 -2.17
N VAL A 141 -15.80 -37.94 -1.32
CA VAL A 141 -16.20 -36.53 -1.47
C VAL A 141 -15.56 -35.75 -0.35
N SER A 142 -14.86 -34.67 -0.69
CA SER A 142 -14.35 -33.70 0.29
C SER A 142 -15.24 -32.47 0.26
N SER A 143 -15.85 -32.14 1.41
CA SER A 143 -16.73 -30.99 1.54
C SER A 143 -16.17 -29.97 2.53
N GLY A 144 -16.20 -28.70 2.12
CA GLY A 144 -15.74 -27.56 2.91
C GLY A 144 -16.35 -26.27 2.36
N ARG A 145 -15.51 -25.29 1.99
CA ARG A 145 -15.98 -24.07 1.29
C ARG A 145 -16.46 -24.36 -0.14
N SER A 146 -15.98 -25.45 -0.73
CA SER A 146 -16.43 -26.05 -1.98
C SER A 146 -16.57 -27.56 -1.79
N THR A 147 -17.27 -28.23 -2.71
CA THR A 147 -17.36 -29.69 -2.74
C THR A 147 -16.48 -30.21 -3.88
N ASN A 148 -15.53 -31.08 -3.55
CA ASN A 148 -14.59 -31.68 -4.49
C ASN A 148 -14.80 -33.20 -4.52
N TYR A 149 -14.67 -33.80 -5.70
CA TYR A 149 -14.97 -35.21 -5.94
C TYR A 149 -13.71 -35.96 -6.37
N TYR A 150 -13.33 -37.00 -5.62
CA TYR A 150 -12.09 -37.72 -5.85
C TYR A 150 -12.36 -39.18 -6.20
N LEU A 151 -11.64 -39.71 -7.19
CA LEU A 151 -11.58 -41.14 -7.48
C LEU A 151 -10.21 -41.68 -7.11
N ARG A 152 -10.19 -42.84 -6.46
CA ARG A 152 -8.99 -43.63 -6.22
C ARG A 152 -8.92 -44.73 -7.27
N TYR A 153 -7.77 -44.84 -7.93
CA TYR A 153 -7.56 -45.77 -9.02
C TYR A 153 -6.16 -46.36 -9.01
N VAL A 154 -6.01 -47.44 -9.74
CA VAL A 154 -4.77 -48.20 -9.88
C VAL A 154 -4.41 -48.30 -11.36
N PHE A 155 -3.16 -47.99 -11.70
CA PHE A 155 -2.65 -48.08 -13.06
C PHE A 155 -1.27 -48.73 -13.08
N VAL A 156 -0.88 -49.24 -14.24
CA VAL A 156 0.46 -49.80 -14.47
C VAL A 156 1.31 -48.71 -15.13
N ALA A 157 2.42 -48.36 -14.48
CA ALA A 157 3.38 -47.39 -14.98
C ALA A 157 4.32 -48.05 -16.02
N ALA A 158 5.13 -47.23 -16.71
CA ALA A 158 5.99 -47.68 -17.81
C ALA A 158 7.08 -48.67 -17.40
N ASP A 159 7.44 -48.68 -16.11
CA ASP A 159 8.35 -49.62 -15.46
C ASP A 159 7.70 -50.97 -15.14
N GLY A 160 6.37 -51.10 -15.33
CA GLY A 160 5.59 -52.28 -14.96
C GLY A 160 5.05 -52.25 -13.53
N ASP A 161 5.39 -51.21 -12.74
CA ASP A 161 4.91 -51.09 -11.37
C ASP A 161 3.44 -50.70 -11.34
N THR A 162 2.70 -51.33 -10.42
CA THR A 162 1.32 -50.96 -10.14
C THR A 162 1.30 -49.80 -9.15
N LYS A 163 0.81 -48.63 -9.59
CA LYS A 163 0.68 -47.43 -8.77
C LYS A 163 -0.77 -47.22 -8.37
N THR A 164 -0.99 -46.90 -7.10
CA THR A 164 -2.30 -46.46 -6.59
C THR A 164 -2.26 -44.97 -6.42
N ALA A 165 -3.22 -44.26 -7.02
CA ALA A 165 -3.30 -42.82 -6.96
C ALA A 165 -4.73 -42.35 -6.74
N GLU A 166 -4.85 -41.06 -6.45
CA GLU A 166 -6.12 -40.38 -6.29
C GLU A 166 -6.12 -39.13 -7.17
N GLY A 167 -7.26 -38.87 -7.82
CA GLY A 167 -7.40 -37.77 -8.75
C GLY A 167 -8.73 -37.05 -8.55
N HIS A 168 -8.68 -35.73 -8.64
CA HIS A 168 -9.89 -34.91 -8.66
C HIS A 168 -10.59 -35.08 -10.01
N VAL A 169 -11.92 -35.22 -9.97
CA VAL A 169 -12.77 -35.38 -11.15
C VAL A 169 -13.98 -34.46 -11.07
N SER A 170 -14.63 -34.25 -12.21
CA SER A 170 -15.91 -33.54 -12.24
C SER A 170 -16.99 -34.32 -11.47
N TYR A 171 -18.02 -33.61 -11.02
CA TYR A 171 -19.21 -34.22 -10.40
C TYR A 171 -19.85 -35.28 -11.31
N GLU A 172 -19.93 -34.98 -12.61
CA GLU A 172 -20.52 -35.88 -13.60
C GLU A 172 -19.74 -37.19 -13.70
N THR A 173 -18.41 -37.10 -13.83
CA THR A 173 -17.52 -38.26 -13.87
C THR A 173 -17.59 -39.06 -12.57
N TYR A 174 -17.59 -38.40 -11.41
CA TYR A 174 -17.71 -39.09 -10.12
C TYR A 174 -19.03 -39.88 -10.00
N ARG A 175 -20.15 -39.27 -10.43
CA ARG A 175 -21.47 -39.90 -10.34
C ARG A 175 -21.65 -41.04 -11.33
N SER A 176 -21.02 -40.97 -12.50
CA SER A 176 -21.15 -41.98 -13.55
C SER A 176 -20.24 -43.19 -13.34
N THR A 177 -19.15 -43.03 -12.59
CA THR A 177 -18.08 -44.03 -12.46
C THR A 177 -18.26 -44.85 -11.19
N ARG A 178 -18.12 -46.17 -11.29
CA ARG A 178 -18.19 -47.12 -10.18
C ARG A 178 -16.84 -47.81 -9.95
N SER A 179 -16.66 -48.39 -8.76
CA SER A 179 -15.50 -49.25 -8.51
C SER A 179 -15.48 -50.43 -9.48
N GLY A 180 -14.33 -50.68 -10.08
CA GLY A 180 -14.12 -51.67 -11.13
C GLY A 180 -14.08 -51.09 -12.54
N ASP A 181 -14.61 -49.88 -12.73
CA ASP A 181 -14.61 -49.19 -14.03
C ASP A 181 -13.20 -48.75 -14.43
N VAL A 182 -13.00 -48.55 -15.72
CA VAL A 182 -11.74 -48.09 -16.30
C VAL A 182 -11.86 -46.63 -16.72
N ILE A 183 -10.91 -45.81 -16.29
CA ILE A 183 -10.80 -44.40 -16.65
C ILE A 183 -9.43 -44.12 -17.30
N SER A 184 -9.35 -43.08 -18.13
CA SER A 184 -8.08 -42.62 -18.70
C SER A 184 -7.38 -41.65 -17.74
N VAL A 185 -6.10 -41.92 -17.48
CA VAL A 185 -5.24 -41.11 -16.62
C VAL A 185 -3.98 -40.75 -17.40
N VAL A 186 -3.52 -39.51 -17.25
CA VAL A 186 -2.21 -39.05 -17.75
C VAL A 186 -1.25 -39.05 -16.58
N TYR A 187 -0.05 -39.62 -16.76
CA TYR A 187 1.01 -39.59 -15.76
C TYR A 187 2.37 -39.27 -16.41
N VAL A 188 3.32 -38.80 -15.60
CA VAL A 188 4.71 -38.58 -16.04
C VAL A 188 5.52 -39.87 -15.85
N PRO A 189 6.10 -40.47 -16.90
CA PRO A 189 6.80 -41.75 -16.78
C PRO A 189 8.04 -41.74 -15.88
N SER A 190 8.74 -40.59 -15.82
CA SER A 190 9.93 -40.40 -14.98
C SER A 190 9.57 -40.23 -13.49
N GLU A 191 8.33 -39.83 -13.18
CA GLU A 191 7.84 -39.59 -11.82
C GLU A 191 6.32 -39.87 -11.77
N PRO A 192 5.90 -41.15 -11.67
CA PRO A 192 4.49 -41.56 -11.82
C PRO A 192 3.52 -40.99 -10.78
N ASP A 193 4.03 -40.42 -9.69
CA ASP A 193 3.24 -39.71 -8.68
C ASP A 193 2.65 -38.39 -9.24
N ILE A 194 3.25 -37.84 -10.29
CA ILE A 194 2.68 -36.73 -11.06
C ILE A 194 1.69 -37.30 -12.07
N GLN A 195 0.41 -37.20 -11.74
CA GLN A 195 -0.66 -37.81 -12.52
C GLN A 195 -2.00 -37.08 -12.35
N ARG A 196 -2.89 -37.21 -13.33
CA ARG A 196 -4.28 -36.72 -13.25
C ARG A 196 -5.25 -37.51 -14.14
N PRO A 197 -6.53 -37.61 -13.78
CA PRO A 197 -7.57 -38.07 -14.69
C PRO A 197 -7.71 -37.13 -15.90
N VAL A 198 -7.91 -37.68 -17.10
CA VAL A 198 -8.09 -36.87 -18.33
C VAL A 198 -9.32 -35.96 -18.26
N SER A 199 -10.33 -36.35 -17.49
CA SER A 199 -11.60 -35.64 -17.37
C SER A 199 -11.55 -34.34 -16.57
N TYR A 200 -10.39 -33.95 -16.03
CA TYR A 200 -10.26 -32.79 -15.17
C TYR A 200 -9.09 -31.89 -15.56
N ASP A 201 -9.39 -30.61 -15.84
CA ASP A 201 -8.39 -29.60 -16.23
C ASP A 201 -8.28 -28.45 -15.23
N GLU A 202 -7.14 -28.37 -14.54
CA GLU A 202 -6.83 -27.33 -13.55
C GLU A 202 -6.25 -26.05 -14.16
N ARG A 203 -5.86 -26.09 -15.45
CA ARG A 203 -5.16 -24.99 -16.13
C ARG A 203 -5.88 -23.64 -16.02
N PRO A 204 -7.21 -23.54 -16.21
CA PRO A 204 -7.89 -22.24 -16.16
C PRO A 204 -7.77 -21.56 -14.78
N ALA A 205 -7.86 -22.34 -13.70
CA ALA A 205 -7.74 -21.83 -12.33
C ALA A 205 -6.31 -21.37 -12.02
N LEU A 206 -5.30 -22.14 -12.46
CA LEU A 206 -3.89 -21.78 -12.32
C LEU A 206 -3.55 -20.50 -13.11
N ILE A 207 -4.02 -20.38 -14.35
CA ILE A 207 -3.83 -19.18 -15.19
C ILE A 207 -4.45 -17.95 -14.50
N GLY A 208 -5.66 -18.09 -13.95
CA GLY A 208 -6.33 -17.00 -13.21
C GLY A 208 -5.53 -16.55 -11.99
N LEU A 209 -5.00 -17.49 -11.20
CA LEU A 209 -4.16 -17.19 -10.03
C LEU A 209 -2.84 -16.51 -10.42
N VAL A 210 -2.14 -17.05 -11.43
CA VAL A 210 -0.88 -16.46 -11.91
C VAL A 210 -1.11 -15.06 -12.47
N ALA A 211 -2.18 -14.84 -13.24
CA ALA A 211 -2.52 -13.52 -13.76
C ALA A 211 -2.83 -12.51 -12.63
N MET A 212 -3.61 -12.92 -11.63
CA MET A 212 -3.97 -12.07 -10.50
C MET A 212 -2.75 -11.61 -9.69
N PHE A 213 -1.83 -12.52 -9.37
CA PHE A 213 -0.65 -12.21 -8.57
C PHE A 213 0.52 -11.65 -9.39
N GLY A 214 0.61 -12.01 -10.67
CA GLY A 214 1.61 -11.47 -11.61
C GLY A 214 1.51 -9.96 -11.81
N VAL A 215 0.32 -9.37 -11.67
CA VAL A 215 0.13 -7.91 -11.70
C VAL A 215 0.48 -7.25 -10.35
N GLY A 216 0.30 -7.96 -9.23
CA GLY A 216 0.60 -7.44 -7.89
C GLY A 216 2.08 -7.22 -7.64
N LEU A 217 2.95 -8.10 -8.16
CA LEU A 217 4.40 -8.01 -7.97
C LEU A 217 5.01 -6.73 -8.56
N PRO A 218 4.83 -6.38 -9.85
CA PRO A 218 5.32 -5.12 -10.41
C PRO A 218 4.82 -3.89 -9.65
N TYR A 219 3.57 -3.92 -9.17
CA TYR A 219 2.99 -2.83 -8.39
C TYR A 219 3.74 -2.60 -7.06
N THR A 220 4.04 -3.67 -6.32
CA THR A 220 4.81 -3.57 -5.07
C THR A 220 6.25 -3.13 -5.29
N ILE A 221 6.91 -3.60 -6.36
CA ILE A 221 8.25 -3.15 -6.75
C ILE A 221 8.24 -1.64 -7.07
N ALA A 222 7.27 -1.18 -7.85
CA ALA A 222 7.11 0.23 -8.18
C ALA A 222 6.89 1.10 -6.93
N MET A 223 6.14 0.61 -5.94
CA MET A 223 5.93 1.27 -4.66
C MET A 223 7.22 1.41 -3.84
N VAL A 224 8.01 0.33 -3.71
CA VAL A 224 9.30 0.35 -2.99
C VAL A 224 10.30 1.28 -3.67
N TRP A 225 10.44 1.17 -4.99
CA TRP A 225 11.31 2.06 -5.77
C TRP A 225 10.90 3.53 -5.62
N ARG A 226 9.60 3.83 -5.68
CA ARG A 226 9.07 5.18 -5.44
C ARG A 226 9.37 5.68 -4.03
N ALA A 227 9.26 4.83 -3.01
CA ALA A 227 9.57 5.20 -1.63
C ALA A 227 11.06 5.47 -1.42
N GLN A 228 11.94 4.61 -1.94
CA GLN A 228 13.40 4.80 -1.91
C GLN A 228 13.81 6.06 -2.66
N ARG A 229 13.28 6.26 -3.88
CA ARG A 229 13.52 7.48 -4.67
C ARG A 229 13.13 8.73 -3.90
N THR A 230 11.99 8.71 -3.20
CA THR A 230 11.56 9.86 -2.38
C THR A 230 12.54 10.14 -1.24
N ARG A 231 13.08 9.11 -0.58
CA ARG A 231 14.08 9.26 0.48
C ARG A 231 15.39 9.84 -0.06
N ALA A 232 15.90 9.31 -1.18
CA ALA A 232 17.12 9.79 -1.82
C ALA A 232 17.01 11.25 -2.27
N ILE A 233 15.87 11.63 -2.86
CA ILE A 233 15.58 13.02 -3.22
C ILE A 233 15.57 13.91 -1.98
N THR A 234 14.92 13.47 -0.90
CA THR A 234 14.86 14.27 0.34
C THR A 234 16.25 14.45 0.95
N ALA A 235 17.07 13.39 0.99
CA ALA A 235 18.44 13.46 1.51
C ALA A 235 19.32 14.39 0.66
N ALA A 236 19.28 14.28 -0.67
CA ALA A 236 20.00 15.16 -1.57
C ALA A 236 19.57 16.63 -1.43
N LEU A 237 18.28 16.88 -1.22
CA LEU A 237 17.78 18.24 -1.04
C LEU A 237 18.14 18.85 0.32
N VAL A 238 18.39 18.05 1.35
CA VAL A 238 18.89 18.55 2.65
C VAL A 238 20.35 18.96 2.54
N ASP A 239 21.14 18.21 1.79
CA ASP A 239 22.59 18.40 1.69
C ASP A 239 22.98 19.58 0.77
N ARG A 240 22.34 19.69 -0.40
CA ARG A 240 22.84 20.57 -1.49
C ARG A 240 21.77 21.34 -2.26
N ALA A 241 20.56 21.50 -1.74
CA ALA A 241 19.51 22.17 -2.51
C ALA A 241 19.75 23.67 -2.69
N ILE A 242 19.42 24.18 -3.87
CA ILE A 242 19.35 25.60 -4.18
C ILE A 242 17.89 26.04 -4.08
N ARG A 243 17.64 27.17 -3.39
CA ARG A 243 16.30 27.78 -3.29
C ARG A 243 16.04 28.67 -4.50
N THR A 244 14.84 28.58 -5.05
CA THR A 244 14.40 29.46 -6.15
C THR A 244 12.91 29.73 -6.08
N SER A 245 12.47 30.74 -6.83
CA SER A 245 11.06 31.05 -7.03
C SER A 245 10.47 30.10 -8.08
N ALA A 246 9.25 29.63 -7.82
CA ALA A 246 8.46 28.83 -8.73
C ALA A 246 7.11 29.48 -8.94
N THR A 247 6.62 29.42 -10.18
CA THR A 247 5.28 29.87 -10.55
C THR A 247 4.31 28.71 -10.43
N VAL A 248 3.18 28.95 -9.78
CA VAL A 248 2.13 27.94 -9.61
C VAL A 248 1.38 27.76 -10.92
N ASP A 249 1.44 26.55 -11.51
CA ASP A 249 0.69 26.23 -12.73
C ASP A 249 -0.78 25.91 -12.40
N LYS A 250 -1.01 25.05 -11.39
CA LYS A 250 -2.36 24.53 -11.07
C LYS A 250 -2.48 24.00 -9.65
N VAL A 251 -3.63 24.25 -9.02
CA VAL A 251 -4.05 23.58 -7.79
C VAL A 251 -5.08 22.50 -8.11
N SER A 252 -4.74 21.23 -7.86
CA SER A 252 -5.58 20.07 -8.17
C SER A 252 -6.12 19.40 -6.91
N LYS A 253 -7.33 18.84 -6.98
CA LYS A 253 -7.86 17.90 -5.99
C LYS A 253 -7.31 16.51 -6.31
N GLU A 254 -6.87 15.73 -5.32
CA GLU A 254 -6.53 14.33 -5.57
C GLU A 254 -7.79 13.46 -5.71
N PHE A 255 -7.77 12.56 -6.72
CA PHE A 255 -8.90 11.76 -7.19
C PHE A 255 -9.35 10.68 -6.18
N LEU A 256 -8.48 10.24 -5.28
CA LEU A 256 -8.78 9.28 -4.19
C LEU A 256 -8.89 9.99 -2.83
N GLY A 257 -9.68 11.07 -2.80
CA GLY A 257 -10.64 11.30 -1.73
C GLY A 257 -10.10 11.69 -0.35
N GLN A 258 -9.08 12.54 -0.26
CA GLN A 258 -8.54 12.98 1.04
C GLN A 258 -8.72 14.47 1.37
N GLY A 259 -9.53 15.22 0.60
CA GLY A 259 -9.71 16.67 0.82
C GLY A 259 -8.43 17.50 0.69
N THR A 260 -7.30 16.86 0.39
CA THR A 260 -6.01 17.47 0.20
C THR A 260 -5.90 18.03 -1.21
N ARG A 261 -5.11 19.09 -1.31
CA ARG A 261 -4.79 19.75 -2.58
C ARG A 261 -3.35 19.47 -2.93
N ARG A 262 -3.05 19.50 -4.22
CA ARG A 262 -1.70 19.39 -4.73
C ARG A 262 -1.44 20.49 -5.75
N ILE A 263 -0.37 21.22 -5.51
CA ILE A 263 0.09 22.32 -6.35
C ILE A 263 1.09 21.75 -7.37
N SER A 264 0.83 21.99 -8.64
CA SER A 264 1.82 21.82 -9.71
C SER A 264 2.46 23.18 -9.96
N TYR A 265 3.78 23.22 -10.07
CA TYR A 265 4.54 24.44 -10.23
C TYR A 265 5.66 24.27 -11.26
N ARG A 266 6.14 25.40 -11.76
CA ARG A 266 7.24 25.51 -12.72
C ARG A 266 8.32 26.43 -12.19
N TYR A 267 9.57 26.10 -12.45
CA TYR A 267 10.73 26.90 -12.05
C TYR A 267 11.84 26.75 -13.09
N GLU A 268 12.85 27.62 -13.03
CA GLU A 268 14.06 27.50 -13.82
C GLU A 268 15.19 26.92 -12.96
N ASP A 269 15.93 25.96 -13.50
CA ASP A 269 17.13 25.43 -12.86
C ASP A 269 18.35 26.34 -13.12
N ALA A 270 19.49 26.03 -12.50
CA ALA A 270 20.72 26.83 -12.63
C ALA A 270 21.26 26.89 -14.08
N GLU A 271 20.82 25.98 -14.95
CA GLU A 271 21.17 25.94 -16.37
C GLU A 271 20.13 26.68 -17.24
N GLY A 272 19.17 27.39 -16.62
CA GLY A 272 18.10 28.10 -17.30
C GLY A 272 17.02 27.20 -17.90
N ARG A 273 17.00 25.89 -17.58
CA ARG A 273 15.98 24.98 -18.12
C ARG A 273 14.72 25.06 -17.29
N SER A 274 13.59 25.20 -17.98
CA SER A 274 12.28 25.16 -17.33
C SER A 274 11.96 23.73 -16.85
N ARG A 275 11.77 23.59 -15.54
CA ARG A 275 11.41 22.36 -14.83
C ARG A 275 10.03 22.48 -14.23
N ARG A 276 9.40 21.32 -13.99
CA ARG A 276 8.10 21.23 -13.32
C ARG A 276 8.21 20.31 -12.12
N GLY A 277 7.56 20.72 -11.04
CA GLY A 277 7.49 19.95 -9.80
C GLY A 277 6.06 19.90 -9.26
N ARG A 278 5.91 19.16 -8.17
CA ARG A 278 4.63 19.06 -7.46
C ARG A 278 4.87 19.18 -5.97
N SER A 279 4.01 19.92 -5.30
CA SER A 279 4.02 20.04 -3.85
C SER A 279 3.74 18.67 -3.20
N PRO A 280 4.05 18.52 -1.90
CA PRO A 280 3.41 17.50 -1.09
C PRO A 280 1.88 17.72 -1.10
N ARG A 281 1.15 16.76 -0.54
CA ARG A 281 -0.27 16.98 -0.23
C ARG A 281 -0.35 18.13 0.78
N LEU A 282 -1.16 19.13 0.48
CA LEU A 282 -1.41 20.29 1.34
C LEU A 282 -2.84 20.23 1.86
N TYR A 283 -3.08 20.85 3.02
CA TYR A 283 -4.44 21.12 3.47
C TYR A 283 -5.13 22.09 2.50
N ALA A 284 -6.46 22.01 2.40
CA ALA A 284 -7.21 22.87 1.49
C ALA A 284 -7.00 24.36 1.77
N GLU A 285 -6.95 24.75 3.05
CA GLU A 285 -6.72 26.13 3.49
C GLU A 285 -5.30 26.63 3.15
N GLU A 286 -4.29 25.79 3.32
CA GLU A 286 -2.91 26.13 2.95
C GLU A 286 -2.78 26.30 1.43
N ALA A 287 -3.37 25.40 0.66
CA ALA A 287 -3.36 25.49 -0.80
C ALA A 287 -4.18 26.69 -1.34
N ALA A 288 -5.15 27.19 -0.58
CA ALA A 288 -5.94 28.37 -0.96
C ALA A 288 -5.10 29.66 -1.00
N ALA A 289 -3.95 29.70 -0.33
CA ALA A 289 -3.02 30.82 -0.39
C ALA A 289 -2.28 30.94 -1.74
N TYR A 290 -2.39 29.93 -2.62
CA TYR A 290 -1.65 29.87 -3.88
C TYR A 290 -2.61 29.78 -5.06
N ALA A 291 -2.84 30.90 -5.73
CA ALA A 291 -3.57 30.93 -6.98
C ALA A 291 -2.67 30.52 -8.16
N PRO A 292 -3.21 29.93 -9.25
CA PRO A 292 -2.46 29.80 -10.50
C PRO A 292 -1.83 31.15 -10.92
N GLY A 293 -0.55 31.13 -11.24
CA GLY A 293 0.27 32.30 -11.54
C GLY A 293 0.96 32.93 -10.32
N SER A 294 0.61 32.57 -9.09
CA SER A 294 1.31 33.09 -7.90
C SER A 294 2.73 32.50 -7.79
N ASN A 295 3.62 33.22 -7.12
CA ASN A 295 4.96 32.73 -6.81
C ASN A 295 4.98 31.95 -5.50
N ALA A 296 5.86 30.96 -5.43
CA ALA A 296 6.15 30.19 -4.24
C ALA A 296 7.62 29.77 -4.21
N THR A 297 8.15 29.54 -3.03
CA THR A 297 9.54 29.09 -2.88
C THR A 297 9.62 27.57 -2.96
N ILE A 298 10.57 27.10 -3.75
CA ILE A 298 10.96 25.70 -3.81
C ILE A 298 12.48 25.57 -3.62
N ALA A 299 12.92 24.37 -3.27
CA ALA A 299 14.32 23.98 -3.29
C ALA A 299 14.52 22.89 -4.35
N TYR A 300 15.60 22.90 -5.12
CA TYR A 300 15.90 21.85 -6.09
C TYR A 300 17.36 21.36 -5.97
N ASP A 301 17.62 20.13 -6.40
CA ASP A 301 18.96 19.54 -6.43
C ASP A 301 19.71 20.06 -7.67
N PRO A 302 20.82 20.83 -7.54
CA PRO A 302 21.55 21.34 -8.70
C PRO A 302 22.14 20.23 -9.58
N ASN A 303 22.48 19.08 -9.00
CA ASN A 303 23.01 17.93 -9.76
C ASN A 303 21.91 17.17 -10.50
N ASN A 304 20.64 17.40 -10.13
CA ASN A 304 19.49 16.85 -10.83
C ASN A 304 18.32 17.81 -10.70
N GLY A 305 18.29 18.83 -11.57
CA GLY A 305 17.31 19.91 -11.54
C GLY A 305 15.85 19.48 -11.60
N ALA A 306 15.54 18.23 -11.95
CA ALA A 306 14.18 17.67 -11.91
C ALA A 306 13.71 17.31 -10.48
N ASN A 307 14.63 17.15 -9.53
CA ASN A 307 14.32 16.88 -8.14
C ASN A 307 14.09 18.21 -7.42
N SER A 308 12.87 18.46 -6.97
CA SER A 308 12.53 19.64 -6.17
C SER A 308 11.63 19.30 -4.98
N MET A 309 11.62 20.21 -4.01
CA MET A 309 10.80 20.21 -2.82
C MET A 309 10.14 21.57 -2.64
N TRP A 310 8.85 21.54 -2.34
CA TRP A 310 8.07 22.72 -2.01
C TRP A 310 8.40 23.25 -0.61
N LEU A 311 8.63 24.56 -0.49
CA LEU A 311 8.83 25.25 0.80
C LEU A 311 7.66 26.16 1.18
N GLY A 312 6.91 26.68 0.20
CA GLY A 312 5.65 27.41 0.40
C GLY A 312 5.77 28.90 0.75
N ALA A 313 6.92 29.42 1.21
CA ALA A 313 7.02 30.87 1.42
C ALA A 313 6.96 31.63 0.09
N ALA A 314 6.35 32.83 0.05
CA ALA A 314 6.41 33.69 -1.15
C ALA A 314 7.80 34.32 -1.35
N ASP A 315 8.62 34.35 -0.29
CA ASP A 315 9.98 34.88 -0.30
C ASP A 315 11.01 33.72 -0.25
N PRO A 316 11.88 33.58 -1.26
CA PRO A 316 12.95 32.56 -1.28
C PRO A 316 14.00 32.72 -0.17
N ASN A 317 14.08 33.92 0.44
CA ASN A 317 14.94 34.22 1.56
C ASN A 317 14.24 34.08 2.93
N ALA A 318 12.93 33.84 2.96
CA ALA A 318 12.22 33.58 4.21
C ALA A 318 12.76 32.29 4.86
N THR A 319 13.20 32.42 6.10
CA THR A 319 13.80 31.33 6.87
C THR A 319 12.72 30.34 7.30
N VAL A 320 12.32 29.43 6.41
CA VAL A 320 11.67 28.18 6.83
C VAL A 320 12.78 27.29 7.37
N TRP A 321 12.88 27.23 8.69
CA TRP A 321 13.90 26.47 9.43
C TRP A 321 13.87 25.00 9.01
N VAL A 322 14.82 24.59 8.16
CA VAL A 322 15.20 23.18 7.99
C VAL A 322 16.16 22.87 9.13
N THR A 323 15.65 22.52 10.31
CA THR A 323 16.53 22.09 11.39
C THR A 323 17.02 20.68 11.14
N GLY A 324 18.35 20.56 11.21
CA GLY A 324 19.15 19.40 10.88
C GLY A 324 18.70 18.10 11.50
N ALA A 325 18.96 17.04 10.75
CA ALA A 325 19.00 15.68 11.26
C ALA A 325 19.97 15.59 12.45
N LYS A 326 19.46 15.08 13.57
CA LYS A 326 20.21 14.17 14.45
C LYS A 326 19.47 12.84 14.42
#